data_AF-A0A0D3KJ30-F1
#
_entry.id   AF-A0A0D3KJ30-F1
#
_cell.length_a   1.000
_cell.length_b   1.000
_cell.length_c   1.000
_cell.angle_alpha   90.00
_cell.angle_beta   90.00
_cell.angle_gamma   90.00
#
_symmetry.space_group_name_H-M   'P 1'
#
loop_
_entity.id
_entity.type
_entity.pdbx_description
1 polymer ?
#
loop_
_entity_poly.entity_id
_entity_poly.type
_entity_poly.pdbx_seq_one_letter_code
_entity_poly.pdbx_strand_id
1 'polypeptide(L)'
;GALVIIYEDHKHMSALRVEPGKTLNNRFGAFRHNDMVGRRYGAQLLSLDGRKYVYLLRPTPELWTASLSHRTQILYIADISMICLQLELGPGAVVVEAGTGSGSLSHALARAVGPTGRLHTYEF
;
A
#
# COMPACT_ATOMS: atom_id res chain seq x y z
N GLY A 1 8.10 5.27 11.25
CA GLY A 1 7.07 4.51 11.99
C GLY A 1 6.30 3.61 11.06
N ALA A 2 5.07 3.27 11.43
CA ALA A 2 4.19 2.38 10.66
C ALA A 2 3.80 2.99 9.30
N LEU A 3 3.55 2.13 8.30
CA LEU A 3 2.98 2.53 7.02
C LEU A 3 1.45 2.57 7.12
N VAL A 4 0.84 3.60 6.57
CA VAL A 4 -0.61 3.76 6.46
C VAL A 4 -0.95 4.19 5.04
N ILE A 5 -2.09 3.74 4.52
CA ILE A 5 -2.62 4.27 3.27
C ILE A 5 -3.58 5.40 3.60
N ILE A 6 -3.27 6.59 3.13
CA ILE A 6 -4.15 7.75 3.22
C ILE A 6 -5.11 7.68 2.05
N TYR A 7 -6.38 7.39 2.36
CA TYR A 7 -7.46 7.42 1.38
C TYR A 7 -8.14 8.78 1.42
N GLU A 8 -8.08 9.50 0.32
CA GLU A 8 -8.73 10.79 0.16
C GLU A 8 -10.06 10.63 -0.60
N ASP A 9 -9.98 9.99 -1.76
CA ASP A 9 -11.12 9.57 -2.58
C ASP A 9 -10.72 8.37 -3.47
N HIS A 10 -11.66 7.85 -4.26
CA HIS A 10 -11.44 6.68 -5.13
C HIS A 10 -10.35 6.87 -6.22
N LYS A 11 -9.92 8.09 -6.49
CA LYS A 11 -8.85 8.41 -7.45
C LYS A 11 -7.54 8.79 -6.77
N HIS A 12 -7.56 9.11 -5.48
CA HIS A 12 -6.41 9.68 -4.78
C HIS A 12 -6.17 8.96 -3.48
N MET A 13 -5.09 8.18 -3.50
CA MET A 13 -4.59 7.42 -2.39
C MET A 13 -3.07 7.58 -2.35
N SER A 14 -2.50 7.65 -1.16
CA SER A 14 -1.04 7.71 -1.00
C SER A 14 -0.58 6.84 0.16
N ALA A 15 0.57 6.19 -0.02
CA ALA A 15 1.24 5.49 1.07
C ALA A 15 2.08 6.50 1.89
N LEU A 16 1.83 6.58 3.19
CA LEU A 16 2.51 7.48 4.11
C LEU A 16 3.19 6.69 5.23
N ARG A 17 4.47 7.01 5.48
CA ARG A 17 5.15 6.55 6.69
C ARG A 17 4.88 7.52 7.83
N VAL A 18 4.23 7.04 8.89
CA VAL A 18 3.94 7.84 10.09
C VAL A 18 5.25 8.09 10.85
N GLU A 19 5.49 9.35 11.17
CA GLU A 19 6.73 9.83 11.78
C GLU A 19 6.40 10.96 12.77
N PRO A 20 6.89 10.91 14.02
CA PRO A 20 6.57 11.91 15.04
C PRO A 20 6.90 13.33 14.59
N GLY A 21 6.03 14.28 14.92
CA GLY A 21 6.23 15.71 14.65
C GLY A 21 6.05 16.14 13.19
N LYS A 22 5.87 15.20 12.24
CA LYS A 22 5.61 15.54 10.83
C LYS A 22 4.13 15.83 10.58
N THR A 23 3.88 16.54 9.48
CA THR A 23 2.55 16.89 8.99
C THR A 23 2.45 16.52 7.52
N LEU A 24 1.40 15.78 7.16
CA LEU A 24 1.00 15.56 5.78
C LEU A 24 0.24 16.80 5.30
N ASN A 25 0.67 17.39 4.20
CA ASN A 25 -0.06 18.47 3.52
C ASN A 25 -0.46 17.99 2.13
N ASN A 26 -1.76 18.06 1.83
CA ASN A 26 -2.31 17.71 0.52
C ASN A 26 -3.51 18.64 0.20
N ARG A 27 -4.19 18.37 -0.91
CA ARG A 27 -5.41 19.11 -1.31
C ARG A 27 -6.60 18.95 -0.34
N PHE A 28 -6.53 18.00 0.60
CA PHE A 28 -7.50 17.81 1.69
C PHE A 28 -7.11 18.54 2.97
N GLY A 29 -5.98 19.23 2.99
CA GLY A 29 -5.53 20.05 4.12
C GLY A 29 -4.29 19.50 4.78
N ALA A 30 -4.09 19.91 6.04
CA ALA A 30 -2.95 19.52 6.85
C ALA A 30 -3.39 18.48 7.90
N PHE A 31 -2.58 17.42 8.08
CA PHE A 31 -2.85 16.33 9.01
C PHE A 31 -1.57 16.00 9.79
N ARG A 32 -1.57 16.18 11.11
CA ARG A 32 -0.41 15.84 11.94
C ARG A 32 -0.27 14.34 12.06
N HIS A 33 0.95 13.84 11.89
CA HIS A 33 1.24 12.41 12.03
C HIS A 33 0.96 11.91 13.46
N ASN A 34 1.17 12.76 14.46
CA ASN A 34 0.88 12.44 15.85
C ASN A 34 -0.61 12.08 16.06
N ASP A 35 -1.51 12.69 15.30
CA ASP A 35 -2.96 12.45 15.42
C ASP A 35 -3.40 11.13 14.74
N MET A 36 -2.51 10.52 13.94
CA MET A 36 -2.70 9.20 13.33
C MET A 36 -2.35 8.06 14.30
N VAL A 37 -1.46 8.31 15.27
CA VAL A 37 -0.97 7.28 16.20
C VAL A 37 -2.09 6.87 17.16
N GLY A 38 -2.25 5.56 17.37
CA GLY A 38 -3.28 5.00 18.25
C GLY A 38 -4.69 4.96 17.64
N ARG A 39 -4.89 5.51 16.44
CA ARG A 39 -6.16 5.38 15.71
C ARG A 39 -6.28 3.98 15.11
N ARG A 40 -7.50 3.45 15.11
CA ARG A 40 -7.82 2.21 14.37
C ARG A 40 -7.73 2.48 12.87
N TYR A 41 -7.29 1.48 12.10
CA TYR A 41 -7.45 1.53 10.65
C TYR A 41 -8.94 1.63 10.27
N GLY A 42 -9.22 2.37 9.20
CA GLY A 42 -10.56 2.81 8.81
C GLY A 42 -11.08 4.05 9.54
N ALA A 43 -10.33 4.59 10.51
CA ALA A 43 -10.72 5.84 11.16
C ALA A 43 -10.63 7.03 10.19
N GLN A 44 -11.60 7.93 10.31
CA GLN A 44 -11.58 9.24 9.68
C GLN A 44 -10.68 10.18 10.49
N LEU A 45 -9.85 10.95 9.80
CA LEU A 45 -8.99 11.99 10.36
C LEU A 45 -9.38 13.32 9.74
N LEU A 46 -9.78 14.30 10.56
CA LEU A 46 -10.09 15.66 10.12
C LEU A 46 -8.80 16.44 9.85
N SER A 47 -8.86 17.34 8.88
CA SER A 47 -7.81 18.33 8.64
C SER A 47 -7.72 19.31 9.81
N LEU A 48 -6.57 19.97 9.97
CA LEU A 48 -6.35 20.96 11.04
C LEU A 48 -7.35 22.13 11.03
N ASP A 49 -7.93 22.46 9.87
CA ASP A 49 -8.98 23.48 9.73
C ASP A 49 -10.41 22.92 9.90
N GLY A 50 -10.55 21.60 10.09
CA GLY A 50 -11.82 20.91 10.33
C GLY A 50 -12.74 20.79 9.12
N ARG A 51 -12.33 21.23 7.92
CA ARG A 51 -13.22 21.32 6.75
C ARG A 51 -13.25 20.06 5.89
N LYS A 52 -12.19 19.26 5.93
CA LYS A 52 -12.01 18.06 5.10
C LYS A 52 -11.50 16.91 5.96
N TYR A 53 -11.47 15.73 5.37
CA TYR A 53 -10.97 14.54 6.05
C TYR A 53 -10.30 13.58 5.09
N VAL A 54 -9.55 12.65 5.67
CA VAL A 54 -9.00 11.46 5.01
C VAL A 54 -9.32 10.23 5.85
N TYR A 55 -9.24 9.03 5.27
CA TYR A 55 -9.31 7.78 6.00
C TYR A 55 -7.93 7.13 6.12
N LEU A 56 -7.64 6.57 7.29
CA LEU A 56 -6.39 5.87 7.57
C LEU A 56 -6.57 4.37 7.32
N LEU A 57 -6.23 3.88 6.14
CA LEU A 57 -6.43 2.47 5.77
C LEU A 57 -5.21 1.60 6.07
N ARG A 58 -5.48 0.33 6.41
CA ARG A 58 -4.43 -0.69 6.58
C ARG A 58 -3.80 -0.95 5.21
N PRO A 59 -2.46 -0.96 5.07
CA PRO A 59 -1.83 -1.34 3.82
C PRO A 59 -2.17 -2.78 3.41
N THR A 60 -2.59 -2.95 2.15
CA THR A 60 -2.72 -4.24 1.48
C THR A 60 -2.03 -4.14 0.11
N PRO A 61 -1.67 -5.26 -0.53
CA PRO A 61 -1.14 -5.25 -1.90
C PRO A 61 -1.99 -4.45 -2.90
N GLU A 62 -3.32 -4.55 -2.86
CA GLU A 62 -4.21 -3.79 -3.75
C GLU A 62 -4.11 -2.29 -3.51
N LEU A 63 -4.16 -1.89 -2.23
CA LEU A 63 -4.07 -0.48 -1.86
C LEU A 63 -2.66 0.06 -2.11
N TRP A 64 -1.63 -0.77 -1.98
CA TRP A 64 -0.26 -0.44 -2.35
C TRP A 64 -0.16 -0.19 -3.86
N THR A 65 -0.64 -1.13 -4.69
CA THR A 65 -0.72 -0.98 -6.15
C THR A 65 -1.41 0.33 -6.57
N ALA A 66 -2.49 0.70 -5.87
CA ALA A 66 -3.23 1.93 -6.16
C ALA A 66 -2.58 3.22 -5.63
N SER A 67 -1.62 3.16 -4.70
CA SER A 67 -1.09 4.32 -3.98
C SER A 67 0.43 4.52 -4.10
N LEU A 68 1.14 3.54 -4.66
CA LEU A 68 2.58 3.61 -4.84
C LEU A 68 2.96 4.71 -5.83
N SER A 69 4.08 5.38 -5.57
CA SER A 69 4.67 6.29 -6.55
C SER A 69 5.35 5.48 -7.66
N HIS A 70 4.85 5.60 -8.88
CA HIS A 70 5.39 4.88 -10.03
C HIS A 70 6.83 5.32 -10.32
N ARG A 71 7.77 4.37 -10.24
CA ARG A 71 9.12 4.52 -10.80
C ARG A 71 9.25 3.80 -12.14
N THR A 72 8.40 2.81 -12.35
CA THR A 72 8.32 1.95 -13.53
C THR A 72 6.86 1.76 -13.92
N GLN A 73 6.62 1.20 -15.11
CA GLN A 73 5.32 0.59 -15.40
C GLN A 73 5.07 -0.56 -14.42
N ILE A 74 3.81 -0.75 -14.02
CA ILE A 74 3.40 -1.79 -13.08
C ILE A 74 2.25 -2.61 -13.63
N LEU A 75 2.06 -3.80 -13.04
CA LEU A 75 0.81 -4.55 -13.17
C LEU A 75 -0.22 -4.05 -12.16
N TYR A 76 -1.47 -4.04 -12.58
CA TYR A 76 -2.64 -3.70 -11.76
C TYR A 76 -3.42 -4.95 -11.35
N ILE A 77 -4.40 -4.76 -10.46
CA ILE A 77 -5.12 -5.84 -9.80
C ILE A 77 -5.73 -6.89 -10.74
N ALA A 78 -6.20 -6.49 -11.92
CA ALA A 78 -6.79 -7.41 -12.89
C ALA A 78 -5.76 -8.46 -13.34
N ASP A 79 -4.61 -8.01 -13.86
CA ASP A 79 -3.54 -8.90 -14.32
C ASP A 79 -2.92 -9.67 -13.17
N ILE A 80 -2.67 -9.00 -12.04
CA ILE A 80 -2.12 -9.65 -10.84
C ILE A 80 -3.02 -10.80 -10.37
N SER A 81 -4.34 -10.58 -10.32
CA SER A 81 -5.29 -11.62 -9.89
C SER A 81 -5.27 -12.83 -10.82
N MET A 82 -5.16 -12.60 -12.14
CA MET A 82 -5.06 -13.66 -13.13
C MET A 82 -3.74 -14.43 -12.99
N ILE A 83 -2.62 -13.72 -12.80
CA ILE A 83 -1.30 -14.34 -12.57
C ILE A 83 -1.34 -15.23 -11.32
N CYS A 84 -1.85 -14.72 -10.20
CA CYS A 84 -1.93 -15.51 -8.97
C CYS A 84 -2.80 -16.76 -9.13
N LEU A 85 -3.91 -16.64 -9.86
CA LEU A 85 -4.81 -17.77 -10.14
C LEU A 85 -4.15 -18.82 -11.05
N GLN A 86 -3.58 -18.38 -12.17
CA GLN A 86 -3.00 -19.28 -13.20
C GLN A 86 -1.71 -19.96 -12.73
N LEU A 87 -0.97 -19.33 -11.81
CA LEU A 87 0.20 -19.94 -11.18
C LEU A 87 -0.14 -20.76 -9.93
N GLU A 88 -1.44 -20.93 -9.63
CA GLU A 88 -1.94 -21.68 -8.47
C GLU A 88 -1.27 -21.28 -7.16
N LEU A 89 -1.03 -19.98 -6.98
CA LEU A 89 -0.29 -19.49 -5.82
C LEU A 89 -1.08 -19.75 -4.53
N GLY A 90 -0.36 -20.29 -3.54
CA GLY A 90 -0.90 -20.52 -2.22
C GLY A 90 0.18 -20.52 -1.13
N PRO A 91 -0.22 -20.60 0.15
CA PRO A 91 0.70 -20.59 1.27
C PRO A 91 1.77 -21.70 1.14
N GLY A 92 3.04 -21.35 1.33
CA GLY A 92 4.16 -22.29 1.20
C GLY A 92 4.82 -22.34 -0.18
N ALA A 93 4.22 -21.72 -1.20
CA ALA A 93 4.84 -21.66 -2.52
C ALA A 93 6.19 -20.91 -2.50
N VAL A 94 7.10 -21.34 -3.36
CA VAL A 94 8.38 -20.66 -3.63
C VAL A 94 8.28 -20.06 -5.03
N VAL A 95 8.30 -18.73 -5.12
CA VAL A 95 8.08 -17.99 -6.36
C VAL A 95 9.34 -17.22 -6.72
N VAL A 96 9.68 -17.21 -8.01
CA VAL A 96 10.75 -16.38 -8.56
C VAL A 96 10.12 -15.27 -9.40
N GLU A 97 10.53 -14.03 -9.17
CA GLU A 97 10.11 -12.84 -9.91
C GLU A 97 11.35 -12.12 -10.47
N ALA A 98 11.29 -11.71 -11.73
CA ALA A 98 12.24 -10.79 -12.33
C ALA A 98 11.53 -10.05 -13.49
N GLY A 99 11.53 -8.72 -13.57
CA GLY A 99 12.11 -7.72 -12.66
C GLY A 99 11.20 -7.29 -11.49
N THR A 100 11.79 -6.81 -10.39
CA THR A 100 11.04 -6.32 -9.20
C THR A 100 10.27 -5.02 -9.49
N GLY A 101 10.85 -4.10 -10.25
CA GLY A 101 10.28 -2.80 -10.57
C GLY A 101 9.81 -2.02 -9.34
N SER A 102 8.61 -1.42 -9.43
CA SER A 102 8.00 -0.68 -8.32
C SER A 102 7.36 -1.58 -7.23
N GLY A 103 7.50 -2.91 -7.35
CA GLY A 103 7.06 -3.87 -6.34
C GLY A 103 5.54 -4.06 -6.24
N SER A 104 4.77 -3.69 -7.27
CA SER A 104 3.31 -3.90 -7.30
C SER A 104 2.96 -5.40 -7.24
N LEU A 105 3.52 -6.18 -8.17
CA LEU A 105 3.35 -7.63 -8.23
C LEU A 105 3.97 -8.31 -7.01
N SER A 106 5.18 -7.92 -6.62
CA SER A 106 5.92 -8.50 -5.50
C SER A 106 5.12 -8.54 -4.19
N HIS A 107 4.38 -7.48 -3.86
CA HIS A 107 3.55 -7.46 -2.64
C HIS A 107 2.37 -8.46 -2.73
N ALA A 108 1.78 -8.62 -3.91
CA ALA A 108 0.71 -9.60 -4.12
C ALA A 108 1.24 -11.04 -4.04
N LEU A 109 2.39 -11.31 -4.67
CA LEU A 109 3.08 -12.60 -4.60
C LEU A 109 3.47 -12.93 -3.15
N ALA A 110 4.10 -11.99 -2.44
CA ALA A 110 4.52 -12.16 -1.06
C ALA A 110 3.33 -12.48 -0.13
N ARG A 111 2.17 -11.86 -0.35
CA ARG A 111 0.95 -12.20 0.39
C ARG A 111 0.44 -13.59 0.03
N ALA A 112 0.43 -13.95 -1.25
CA ALA A 112 -0.09 -15.23 -1.72
C ALA A 112 0.73 -16.43 -1.18
N VAL A 113 2.06 -16.32 -1.17
CA VAL A 113 2.95 -17.38 -0.63
C VAL A 113 2.87 -17.50 0.90
N GLY A 114 2.32 -16.49 1.58
CA GLY A 114 2.08 -16.52 3.02
C GLY A 114 3.37 -16.62 3.87
N PRO A 115 3.23 -16.87 5.19
CA PRO A 115 4.36 -16.86 6.12
C PRO A 115 5.32 -18.04 5.98
N THR A 116 4.90 -19.12 5.32
CA THR A 116 5.68 -20.35 5.13
C THR A 116 6.32 -20.45 3.76
N GLY A 117 5.90 -19.62 2.80
CA GLY A 117 6.46 -19.58 1.45
C GLY A 117 7.61 -18.59 1.32
N ARG A 118 8.12 -18.44 0.09
CA ARG A 118 9.23 -17.51 -0.22
C ARG A 118 9.03 -16.85 -1.57
N LEU A 119 9.35 -15.56 -1.66
CA LEU A 119 9.48 -14.83 -2.91
C LEU A 119 10.96 -14.47 -3.10
N HIS A 120 11.54 -14.95 -4.20
CA HIS A 120 12.86 -14.56 -4.67
C HIS A 120 12.68 -13.58 -5.83
N THR A 121 12.92 -12.30 -5.58
CA THR A 121 12.79 -11.25 -6.60
C THR A 121 14.16 -10.70 -6.99
N TYR A 122 14.34 -10.38 -8.27
CA TYR A 122 15.60 -9.90 -8.82
C TYR A 122 15.37 -8.63 -9.64
N GLU A 123 16.27 -7.66 -9.49
CA GLU A 123 16.34 -6.42 -10.25
C GLU A 123 17.82 -6.13 -10.55
N PHE A 124 18.12 -5.60 -11.73
CA PHE A 124 19.49 -5.38 -12.20
C PHE A 124 20.01 -3.96 -11.92
#